data_AF-A0A7S1JTS2-F1
#
_entry.id   AF-A0A7S1JTS2-F1
#
_cell.length_a   1.000
_cell.length_b   1.000
_cell.length_c   1.000
_cell.angle_alpha   90.00
_cell.angle_beta   90.00
_cell.angle_gamma   90.00
#
_symmetry.space_group_name_H-M   'P 1'
#
loop_
_entity.id
_entity.type
_entity.pdbx_description
1 polymer ?
#
loop_
_entity_poly.entity_id
_entity_poly.type
_entity_poly.pdbx_seq_one_letter_code
_entity_poly.pdbx_strand_id
1 'polypeptide(L)'
;KETEETRKLFALKQKLWDTIAEWQEATKQWYYDEFSKLDVEDTNKKVQEYFKNVYSLAKSLNNDPVVTRLKEMIGEWRDRMPTILELGNPALRPRHWEKIFKEIKMAYVS
;
A
#
# COMPACT_ATOMS: atom_id res chain seq x y z
N LYS A 1 18.64 -26.49 -20.05
CA LYS A 1 17.75 -25.40 -20.52
C LYS A 1 16.45 -25.39 -19.72
N GLU A 2 15.69 -26.48 -19.69
CA GLU A 2 14.42 -26.62 -18.94
C GLU A 2 14.58 -26.45 -17.40
N THR A 3 15.71 -26.89 -16.85
CA THR A 3 16.05 -26.75 -15.42
C THR A 3 16.26 -25.29 -14.99
N GLU A 4 16.70 -24.42 -15.90
CA GLU A 4 17.00 -23.02 -15.58
C GLU A 4 15.76 -22.13 -15.69
N GLU A 5 14.88 -22.40 -16.64
CA GLU A 5 13.57 -21.74 -16.77
C GLU A 5 12.68 -22.06 -15.56
N THR A 6 12.66 -23.32 -15.14
CA THR A 6 11.93 -23.77 -13.94
C THR A 6 12.45 -23.06 -12.69
N ARG A 7 13.77 -22.94 -12.53
CA ARG A 7 14.38 -22.24 -11.38
C ARG A 7 14.03 -20.74 -11.37
N LYS A 8 14.02 -20.09 -12.54
CA LYS A 8 13.63 -18.68 -12.68
C LYS A 8 12.16 -18.47 -12.32
N LEU A 9 11.27 -19.34 -12.80
CA LEU A 9 9.85 -19.28 -12.47
C LEU A 9 9.62 -19.46 -10.96
N PHE A 10 10.29 -20.43 -10.34
CA PHE A 10 10.21 -20.62 -8.89
C PHE A 10 10.66 -19.38 -8.12
N ALA A 11 11.79 -18.77 -8.49
CA ALA A 11 12.28 -17.56 -7.84
C ALA A 11 11.30 -16.38 -7.99
N LEU A 12 10.64 -16.23 -9.14
CA LEU A 12 9.61 -15.20 -9.35
C LEU A 12 8.38 -15.45 -8.47
N LYS A 13 7.95 -16.70 -8.33
CA LYS A 13 6.81 -17.08 -7.48
C LYS A 13 7.13 -16.87 -6.00
N GLN A 14 8.33 -17.25 -5.56
CA GLN A 14 8.77 -16.99 -4.20
C GLN A 14 8.77 -15.48 -3.92
N LYS A 15 9.38 -14.67 -4.79
CA LYS A 15 9.38 -13.21 -4.67
C LYS A 15 7.96 -12.62 -4.61
N LEU A 16 7.03 -13.15 -5.40
CA LEU A 16 5.62 -12.74 -5.36
C LEU A 16 5.02 -12.98 -3.98
N TRP A 17 5.15 -14.18 -3.43
CA TRP A 17 4.59 -14.52 -2.12
C TRP A 17 5.24 -13.74 -0.97
N ASP A 18 6.56 -13.53 -1.03
CA ASP A 18 7.27 -12.68 -0.06
C ASP A 18 6.72 -11.24 -0.11
N THR A 19 6.55 -10.68 -1.32
CA THR A 19 5.98 -9.34 -1.51
C THR A 19 4.55 -9.24 -0.96
N ILE A 20 3.73 -10.30 -1.12
CA ILE A 20 2.36 -10.34 -0.58
C ILE A 20 2.39 -10.30 0.95
N ALA A 21 3.25 -11.11 1.57
CA ALA A 21 3.35 -11.18 3.02
C ALA A 21 3.80 -9.83 3.61
N GLU A 22 4.84 -9.22 3.02
CA GLU A 22 5.32 -7.89 3.40
C GLU A 22 4.24 -6.82 3.23
N TRP A 23 3.54 -6.84 2.10
CA TRP A 23 2.43 -5.90 1.82
C TRP A 23 1.29 -6.03 2.84
N GLN A 24 0.91 -7.26 3.18
CA GLN A 24 -0.15 -7.52 4.16
C GLN A 24 0.24 -7.02 5.55
N GLU A 25 1.47 -7.24 5.99
CA GLU A 25 1.94 -6.74 7.27
C GLU A 25 2.02 -5.22 7.30
N ALA A 26 2.59 -4.60 6.25
CA ALA A 26 2.68 -3.14 6.13
C ALA A 26 1.29 -2.49 6.14
N THR A 27 0.36 -2.98 5.32
CA THR A 27 -0.99 -2.42 5.25
C THR A 27 -1.80 -2.64 6.52
N LYS A 28 -1.58 -3.76 7.22
CA LYS A 28 -2.17 -4.00 8.54
C LYS A 28 -1.67 -2.94 9.54
N GLN A 29 -0.36 -2.71 9.62
CA GLN A 29 0.21 -1.68 10.49
C GLN A 29 -0.38 -0.31 10.17
N TRP A 30 -0.34 0.12 8.90
CA TRP A 30 -0.87 1.43 8.50
C TRP A 30 -2.36 1.62 8.76
N TYR A 31 -3.14 0.53 8.76
CA TYR A 31 -4.58 0.60 8.95
C TYR A 31 -4.99 0.62 10.43
N TYR A 32 -4.24 -0.08 11.29
CA TYR A 32 -4.60 -0.24 12.70
C TYR A 32 -3.79 0.65 13.66
N ASP A 33 -2.66 1.18 13.22
CA ASP A 33 -1.90 2.14 14.00
C ASP A 33 -2.62 3.50 14.07
N GLU A 34 -2.35 4.23 15.15
CA GLU A 34 -2.91 5.57 15.32
C GLU A 34 -2.43 6.48 14.19
N PHE A 35 -3.37 7.10 13.48
CA PHE A 35 -3.06 7.94 12.31
C PHE A 35 -2.07 9.07 12.64
N SER A 36 -2.11 9.60 13.86
CA SER A 36 -1.19 10.64 14.35
C SER A 36 0.27 10.20 14.42
N LYS A 37 0.53 8.88 14.49
CA LYS A 37 1.86 8.27 14.55
C LYS A 37 2.35 7.77 13.19
N LEU A 38 1.48 7.77 12.18
CA LEU A 38 1.81 7.28 10.85
C LEU A 38 2.69 8.32 10.13
N ASP A 39 3.88 7.91 9.70
CA ASP A 39 4.65 8.68 8.74
C ASP A 39 4.02 8.51 7.34
N VAL A 40 3.15 9.44 6.99
CA VAL A 40 2.39 9.40 5.72
C VAL A 40 3.30 9.53 4.49
N GLU A 41 4.46 10.20 4.62
CA GLU A 41 5.43 10.35 3.53
C GLU A 41 6.19 9.04 3.30
N ASP A 42 6.65 8.38 4.37
CA ASP A 42 7.24 7.04 4.30
C ASP A 42 6.25 6.01 3.74
N THR A 43 5.00 6.07 4.21
CA THR A 43 3.92 5.21 3.72
C THR A 43 3.71 5.40 2.22
N ASN A 44 3.65 6.64 1.73
CA ASN A 44 3.52 6.90 0.30
C ASN A 44 4.71 6.35 -0.50
N LYS A 45 5.94 6.55 -0.03
CA LYS A 45 7.14 6.01 -0.68
C LYS A 45 7.05 4.49 -0.80
N LYS A 46 6.71 3.78 0.29
CA LYS A 46 6.53 2.33 0.29
C LYS A 46 5.44 1.89 -0.68
N VAL A 47 4.28 2.55 -0.71
CA VAL A 47 3.22 2.24 -1.68
C VAL A 47 3.70 2.37 -3.13
N GLN A 48 4.47 3.43 -3.46
CA GLN A 48 5.05 3.57 -4.81
C GLN A 48 6.10 2.49 -5.12
N GLU A 49 6.89 2.06 -4.14
CA GLU A 49 7.87 0.96 -4.28
C GLU A 49 7.18 -0.37 -4.56
N TYR A 50 6.17 -0.74 -3.76
CA TYR A 50 5.35 -1.92 -3.99
C TYR A 50 4.67 -1.87 -5.37
N PHE A 51 4.18 -0.70 -5.79
CA PHE A 51 3.56 -0.53 -7.10
C PHE A 51 4.55 -0.78 -8.26
N LYS A 52 5.78 -0.28 -8.15
CA LYS A 52 6.84 -0.56 -9.14
C LYS A 52 7.19 -2.05 -9.16
N ASN A 53 7.34 -2.66 -7.98
CA ASN A 53 7.70 -4.08 -7.84
C ASN A 53 6.63 -5.00 -8.45
N VAL A 54 5.36 -4.78 -8.14
CA VAL A 54 4.26 -5.59 -8.69
C VAL A 54 4.11 -5.40 -10.20
N TYR A 55 4.38 -4.21 -10.72
CA TYR A 55 4.38 -3.98 -12.18
C TYR A 55 5.48 -4.76 -12.89
N SER A 56 6.66 -4.87 -12.27
CA SER A 56 7.74 -5.73 -12.77
C SER A 56 7.36 -7.21 -12.71
N LEU A 57 6.76 -7.68 -11.60
CA LEU A 57 6.29 -9.05 -11.47
C LEU A 57 5.20 -9.39 -12.51
N ALA A 58 4.28 -8.45 -12.78
CA ALA A 58 3.20 -8.65 -13.76
C ALA A 58 3.74 -8.87 -15.18
N LYS A 59 4.83 -8.16 -15.54
CA LYS A 59 5.51 -8.40 -16.82
C LYS A 59 6.20 -9.77 -16.87
N SER A 60 6.80 -10.21 -15.78
CA SER A 60 7.55 -11.47 -15.72
C SER A 60 6.67 -12.72 -15.61
N LEU A 61 5.53 -12.63 -14.92
CA LEU A 61 4.63 -13.75 -14.66
C LEU A 61 3.37 -13.76 -15.55
N ASN A 62 3.30 -12.86 -16.54
CA ASN A 62 2.29 -12.69 -17.58
C ASN A 62 0.95 -13.44 -17.38
N ASN A 63 -0.15 -12.69 -17.16
CA ASN A 63 -1.50 -13.21 -16.88
C ASN A 63 -1.63 -14.05 -15.60
N ASP A 64 -0.71 -13.94 -14.65
CA ASP A 64 -0.88 -14.53 -13.33
C ASP A 64 -1.99 -13.79 -12.52
N PRO A 65 -3.05 -14.51 -12.09
CA PRO A 65 -4.17 -13.89 -11.37
C PRO A 65 -3.78 -13.37 -9.99
N VAL A 66 -2.79 -13.98 -9.32
CA VAL A 66 -2.33 -13.55 -8.01
C VAL A 66 -1.58 -12.22 -8.12
N VAL A 67 -0.72 -12.08 -9.14
CA VAL A 67 -0.02 -10.81 -9.40
C VAL A 67 -1.00 -9.71 -9.77
N THR A 68 -2.03 -10.04 -10.55
CA THR A 68 -3.10 -9.11 -10.91
C THR A 68 -3.82 -8.61 -9.68
N ARG A 69 -4.22 -9.53 -8.78
CA ARG A 69 -4.89 -9.16 -7.53
C ARG A 69 -4.01 -8.29 -6.62
N LEU A 70 -2.73 -8.63 -6.47
CA LEU A 70 -1.79 -7.82 -5.69
C LEU A 70 -1.67 -6.40 -6.28
N LYS A 71 -1.61 -6.28 -7.61
CA LYS A 71 -1.53 -4.99 -8.30
C LYS A 71 -2.76 -4.12 -8.03
N GLU A 72 -3.96 -4.71 -8.05
CA GLU A 72 -5.20 -4.00 -7.70
C GLU A 72 -5.16 -3.49 -6.26
N MET A 73 -4.80 -4.34 -5.29
CA MET A 73 -4.74 -3.97 -3.88
C MET A 73 -3.76 -2.81 -3.63
N ILE A 74 -2.59 -2.85 -4.27
CA ILE A 74 -1.61 -1.75 -4.19
C ILE A 74 -2.13 -0.50 -4.90
N GLY A 75 -2.83 -0.66 -6.03
CA GLY A 75 -3.48 0.44 -6.76
C GLY A 75 -4.51 1.18 -5.91
N GLU A 76 -5.39 0.44 -5.21
CA GLU A 76 -6.38 1.03 -4.30
C GLU A 76 -5.74 1.88 -3.20
N TRP A 77 -4.62 1.41 -2.62
CA TRP A 77 -3.85 2.19 -1.65
C TRP A 77 -3.23 3.43 -2.28
N ARG A 78 -2.61 3.29 -3.46
CA ARG A 78 -2.01 4.39 -4.20
C ARG A 78 -3.02 5.49 -4.52
N ASP A 79 -4.24 5.13 -4.88
CA ASP A 79 -5.30 6.09 -5.19
C ASP A 79 -5.81 6.85 -3.95
N ARG A 80 -5.70 6.24 -2.75
CA ARG A 80 -6.05 6.87 -1.47
C ARG A 80 -4.93 7.73 -0.89
N MET A 81 -3.67 7.49 -1.29
CA MET A 81 -2.51 8.21 -0.73
C MET A 81 -2.58 9.73 -0.82
N PRO A 82 -3.08 10.37 -1.90
CA PRO A 82 -3.22 11.83 -1.93
C PRO A 82 -4.00 12.39 -0.75
N THR A 83 -5.15 11.79 -0.43
CA THR A 83 -5.98 12.19 0.72
C THR A 83 -5.28 11.89 2.05
N ILE A 84 -4.61 10.73 2.17
CA ILE A 84 -3.86 10.37 3.39
C ILE A 84 -2.72 11.37 3.66
N LEU A 85 -1.99 11.79 2.62
CA LEU A 85 -0.93 12.80 2.73
C LEU A 85 -1.48 14.16 3.17
N GLU A 86 -2.61 14.58 2.61
CA GLU A 86 -3.28 15.82 3.03
C GLU A 86 -3.70 15.78 4.49
N LEU A 87 -4.26 14.66 4.94
CA LEU A 87 -4.67 14.42 6.33
C LEU A 87 -3.49 14.31 7.30
N GLY A 88 -2.33 13.82 6.84
CA GLY A 88 -1.10 13.76 7.65
C GLY A 88 -0.30 15.06 7.68
N ASN A 89 -0.74 16.12 6.98
CA ASN A 89 -0.02 17.39 6.94
C ASN A 89 0.06 18.03 8.34
N PRO A 90 1.26 18.31 8.88
CA PRO A 90 1.44 18.94 10.20
C PRO A 90 0.78 20.33 10.33
N ALA A 91 0.42 20.97 9.22
CA ALA A 91 -0.33 22.22 9.21
C ALA A 91 -1.80 22.04 9.64
N LEU A 92 -2.31 20.80 9.69
CA LEU A 92 -3.63 20.50 10.22
C LEU A 92 -3.65 20.69 11.73
N ARG A 93 -4.58 21.53 12.18
CA ARG A 93 -4.79 21.88 13.59
C ARG A 93 -6.12 21.28 14.06
N PRO A 94 -6.38 21.17 15.37
CA PRO A 94 -7.64 20.62 15.89
C PRO A 94 -8.91 21.19 15.24
N ARG A 95 -8.96 22.51 15.01
CA ARG A 95 -10.08 23.18 14.30
C ARG A 95 -10.33 22.66 12.87
N HIS A 96 -9.32 22.12 12.19
CA HIS A 96 -9.47 21.53 10.86
C HIS A 96 -10.06 20.12 10.99
N TRP A 97 -9.61 19.36 11.98
CA TRP A 97 -10.18 18.06 12.31
C TRP A 97 -11.63 18.16 12.75
N GLU A 98 -12.00 19.12 13.59
CA GLU A 98 -13.39 19.38 13.98
C GLU A 98 -14.29 19.61 12.76
N LYS A 99 -13.82 20.37 11.76
CA LYS A 99 -14.56 20.59 10.50
C LYS A 99 -14.69 19.29 9.72
N ILE A 100 -13.61 18.54 9.53
CA ILE A 100 -13.62 17.27 8.81
C ILE A 100 -14.61 16.30 9.47
N PHE A 101 -14.52 16.12 10.78
CA PHE A 101 -15.40 15.24 11.57
C PHE A 101 -16.87 15.67 11.50
N LYS A 102 -17.14 16.97 11.53
CA LYS A 102 -18.49 17.51 11.32
C LYS A 102 -19.07 17.15 9.95
N GLU A 103 -18.27 17.28 8.88
CA GLU A 103 -18.72 16.96 7.52
C GLU A 103 -18.98 15.45 7.33
N ILE A 104 -18.16 14.59 7.93
CA ILE A 104 -18.36 13.13 7.91
C ILE A 104 -19.35 12.63 8.98
N LYS A 105 -20.01 13.55 9.70
CA LYS A 105 -21.03 13.27 10.72
C LYS A 105 -20.54 12.38 11.87
N MET A 106 -19.29 12.58 12.29
CA MET A 106 -18.68 11.89 13.43
C MET A 106 -18.30 12.88 14.54
N ALA A 107 -18.28 12.40 15.79
CA ALA A 107 -17.77 13.19 16.91
C ALA A 107 -16.24 13.19 16.87
N TYR A 108 -15.63 14.38 16.89
CA TYR A 108 -14.19 14.51 17.08
C TYR A 108 -13.87 14.25 18.54
N VAL A 109 -13.03 13.25 18.81
CA VAL A 109 -12.51 12.94 20.15
C VAL A 109 -11.00 13.14 20.08
N SER A 110 -10.51 14.13 20.84
CA SER A 110 -9.09 14.51 20.89
C SER A 110 -8.26 13.57 21.73
#